data_AF-A0A3C1JM28-F1
#
_entry.id   AF-A0A3C1JM28-F1
#
_cell.length_a   1.000
_cell.length_b   1.000
_cell.length_c   1.000
_cell.angle_alpha   90.00
_cell.angle_beta   90.00
_cell.angle_gamma   90.00
#
_symmetry.space_group_name_H-M   'P 1'
#
loop_
_entity.id
_entity.type
_entity.pdbx_description
1 polymer ?
#
loop_
_entity_poly.entity_id
_entity_poly.type
_entity_poly.pdbx_seq_one_letter_code
_entity_poly.pdbx_strand_id
1 'polypeptide(L)'
;MGRYGERHAAGIIPHVTTPVPAPFGLNRAIANLRPYAFTQLRARQDELAAQGVRLINFGVGDPEDETPQFIRDALVASISPASRYPTAA
;
A
#
# COMPACT_ATOMS: atom_id res chain seq x y z
N MET A 1 -16.94 41.05 -8.71
CA MET A 1 -17.97 40.63 -7.74
C MET A 1 -18.99 39.75 -8.49
N GLY A 2 -18.70 38.46 -8.62
CA GLY A 2 -19.57 37.48 -9.29
C GLY A 2 -19.89 36.37 -8.30
N ARG A 3 -21.17 36.23 -7.95
CA ARG A 3 -21.67 35.25 -6.97
C ARG A 3 -21.46 33.83 -7.52
N TYR A 4 -20.55 33.09 -6.89
CA TYR A 4 -20.47 31.62 -7.02
C TYR A 4 -21.06 31.02 -5.75
N GLY A 5 -22.38 31.16 -5.58
CA GLY A 5 -23.17 30.46 -4.59
C GLY A 5 -24.19 29.62 -5.34
N GLU A 6 -24.46 28.41 -4.82
CA GLU A 6 -25.45 27.42 -5.28
C GLU A 6 -24.94 26.35 -6.24
N ARG A 7 -24.18 25.38 -5.71
CA ARG A 7 -24.34 23.95 -6.09
C ARG A 7 -24.03 23.06 -4.87
N HIS A 8 -25.00 22.89 -3.98
CA HIS A 8 -25.04 21.76 -3.06
C HIS A 8 -26.35 20.99 -3.27
N ALA A 9 -26.42 20.24 -4.37
CA ALA A 9 -27.26 19.06 -4.42
C ALA A 9 -26.28 17.87 -4.31
N ALA A 10 -26.21 17.28 -3.12
CA ALA A 10 -25.50 16.03 -2.89
C ALA A 10 -26.17 14.94 -3.73
N GLY A 11 -25.67 14.74 -4.95
CA GLY A 11 -26.06 13.61 -5.78
C GLY A 11 -25.62 12.33 -5.08
N ILE A 12 -26.57 11.61 -4.51
CA ILE A 12 -26.38 10.24 -4.01
C ILE A 12 -25.94 9.42 -5.23
N ILE A 13 -24.68 8.99 -5.27
CA ILE A 13 -24.26 7.97 -6.23
C ILE A 13 -24.99 6.68 -5.80
N PRO A 14 -25.86 6.10 -6.63
CA PRO A 14 -26.52 4.85 -6.28
C PRO A 14 -25.46 3.76 -6.20
N HIS A 15 -25.13 3.33 -4.98
CA HIS A 15 -24.35 2.13 -4.75
C HIS A 15 -25.27 0.96 -5.04
N VAL A 16 -24.98 0.27 -6.15
CA VAL A 16 -25.64 -0.99 -6.49
C VAL A 16 -25.13 -2.05 -5.50
N THR A 17 -25.83 -2.22 -4.39
CA THR A 17 -25.61 -3.31 -3.41
C THR A 17 -26.28 -4.58 -3.92
N THR A 18 -25.84 -5.10 -5.08
CA THR A 18 -26.23 -6.47 -5.42
C THR A 18 -25.45 -7.38 -4.46
N PRO A 19 -26.13 -8.15 -3.58
CA PRO A 19 -25.42 -9.09 -2.73
C PRO A 19 -24.80 -10.17 -3.61
N VAL A 20 -23.47 -10.33 -3.53
CA VAL A 20 -22.78 -11.44 -4.18
C VAL A 20 -23.16 -12.71 -3.43
N PRO A 21 -23.86 -13.68 -4.04
CA PRO A 21 -24.25 -14.90 -3.36
C PRO A 21 -23.02 -15.76 -3.04
N ALA A 22 -22.93 -16.23 -1.80
CA ALA A 22 -21.88 -17.14 -1.35
C ALA A 22 -22.18 -18.60 -1.77
N PRO A 23 -21.16 -19.46 -1.96
CA PRO A 23 -19.74 -19.21 -1.71
C PRO A 23 -18.96 -18.93 -3.01
N PHE A 24 -18.32 -17.76 -3.11
CA PHE A 24 -17.28 -17.58 -4.12
C PHE A 24 -16.00 -18.28 -3.63
N GLY A 25 -15.56 -19.31 -4.36
CA GLY A 25 -14.27 -19.93 -4.12
C GLY A 25 -13.11 -19.00 -4.49
N LEU A 26 -11.92 -19.25 -3.92
CA LEU A 26 -10.71 -18.53 -4.30
C LEU A 26 -10.43 -18.70 -5.80
N ASN A 27 -10.09 -17.60 -6.48
CA ASN A 27 -9.72 -17.64 -7.89
C ASN A 27 -8.54 -18.61 -8.11
N ARG A 28 -8.68 -19.52 -9.09
CA ARG A 28 -7.66 -20.55 -9.39
C ARG A 28 -6.29 -19.97 -9.72
N ALA A 29 -6.22 -18.83 -10.41
CA ALA A 29 -4.95 -18.18 -10.72
C ALA A 29 -4.23 -17.72 -9.45
N ILE A 30 -4.97 -17.14 -8.49
CA ILE A 30 -4.43 -16.74 -7.18
C ILE A 30 -4.05 -17.97 -6.35
N ALA A 31 -4.90 -19.01 -6.34
CA ALA A 31 -4.65 -20.24 -5.61
C ALA A 31 -3.38 -20.98 -6.05
N ASN A 32 -2.98 -20.81 -7.31
CA ASN A 32 -1.79 -21.43 -7.88
C ASN A 32 -0.52 -20.58 -7.75
N LEU A 33 -0.59 -19.36 -7.19
CA LEU A 33 0.60 -18.56 -6.93
C LEU A 33 1.43 -19.21 -5.84
N ARG A 34 2.73 -19.38 -6.10
CA ARG A 34 3.65 -19.78 -5.04
C ARG A 34 3.84 -18.62 -4.06
N PRO A 35 3.94 -18.88 -2.75
CA PRO A 35 4.34 -17.88 -1.78
C PRO A 35 5.64 -17.21 -2.23
N TYR A 36 5.73 -15.89 -2.02
CA TYR A 36 6.96 -15.14 -2.30
C TYR A 36 8.11 -15.76 -1.48
N ALA A 37 9.15 -16.23 -2.16
CA ALA A 37 10.18 -17.07 -1.55
C ALA A 37 10.84 -16.43 -0.31
N PHE A 38 10.90 -15.11 -0.27
CA PHE A 38 11.50 -14.36 0.83
C PHE A 38 10.60 -14.22 2.06
N THR A 39 9.30 -14.53 2.00
CA THR A 39 8.45 -14.48 3.21
C THR A 39 8.84 -15.57 4.19
N GLN A 40 9.08 -16.79 3.69
CA GLN A 40 9.53 -17.91 4.51
C GLN A 40 10.96 -17.69 5.01
N LEU A 41 11.82 -17.11 4.16
CA LEU A 41 13.17 -16.74 4.57
C LEU A 41 13.16 -15.69 5.68
N ARG A 42 12.34 -14.64 5.56
CA ARG A 42 12.19 -13.59 6.57
C ARG A 42 11.66 -14.16 7.88
N ALA A 43 10.62 -15.01 7.84
CA ALA A 43 10.11 -15.66 9.05
C ALA A 43 11.20 -16.46 9.78
N ARG A 44 12.03 -17.20 9.04
CA ARG A 44 13.15 -17.95 9.64
C ARG A 44 14.25 -17.04 10.19
N GLN A 45 14.52 -15.91 9.53
CA GLN A 45 15.44 -14.87 10.03
C GLN A 45 14.92 -14.28 11.35
N ASP A 46 13.63 -13.95 11.44
CA ASP A 46 13.02 -13.38 12.65
C ASP A 46 13.09 -14.36 13.84
N GLU A 47 12.84 -15.66 13.61
CA GLU A 47 13.00 -16.70 14.63
C GLU A 47 14.44 -16.81 15.16
N LEU A 48 15.44 -16.79 14.28
CA LEU A 48 16.85 -16.87 14.64
C LEU A 48 17.31 -15.60 15.36
N ALA A 49 16.84 -14.43 14.93
CA ALA A 49 17.09 -13.16 15.60
C ALA A 49 16.52 -13.15 17.03
N ALA A 50 15.29 -13.67 17.22
CA ALA A 50 14.67 -13.81 18.54
C ALA A 50 15.43 -14.77 19.48
N GLN A 51 16.20 -15.71 18.93
CA GLN A 51 17.09 -16.62 19.67
C GLN A 51 18.46 -15.98 19.97
N GLY A 52 18.68 -14.72 19.59
CA GLY A 52 19.96 -14.02 19.76
C GLY A 52 21.04 -14.44 18.77
N VAL A 53 20.68 -15.14 17.69
CA VAL A 53 21.63 -15.53 16.64
C VAL A 53 21.93 -14.30 15.78
N ARG A 54 23.22 -13.93 15.68
CA ARG A 54 23.66 -12.87 14.76
C ARG A 54 23.54 -13.36 13.32
N LEU A 55 22.62 -12.77 12.57
CA LEU A 55 22.43 -13.04 11.15
C LEU A 55 23.29 -12.12 10.29
N ILE A 56 23.81 -12.65 9.19
CA ILE A 56 24.45 -11.87 8.13
C ILE A 56 23.55 -11.99 6.90
N ASN A 57 22.87 -10.91 6.55
CA ASN A 57 21.85 -10.91 5.51
C ASN A 57 22.47 -10.60 4.14
N PHE A 58 22.65 -11.63 3.31
CA PHE A 58 23.00 -11.49 1.89
C PHE A 58 21.81 -11.79 0.95
N GLY A 59 20.60 -11.89 1.50
CA GLY A 59 19.44 -12.45 0.79
C GLY A 59 18.69 -11.45 -0.09
N VAL A 60 18.38 -10.27 0.46
CA VAL A 60 17.62 -9.23 -0.24
C VAL A 60 18.49 -7.98 -0.31
N GLY A 61 18.66 -7.41 -1.50
CA GLY A 61 19.30 -6.10 -1.70
C GLY A 61 18.38 -4.95 -1.27
N ASP A 62 17.79 -5.05 -0.08
CA ASP A 62 17.00 -3.98 0.53
C ASP A 62 17.99 -3.04 1.22
N PRO A 63 18.11 -1.77 0.81
CA PRO A 63 19.04 -0.84 1.43
C PRO A 63 18.64 -0.63 2.90
N GLU A 64 19.57 -0.89 3.82
CA GLU A 64 19.39 -0.63 5.25
C GLU A 64 19.58 0.86 5.60
N ASP A 65 20.21 1.62 4.69
CA ASP A 65 20.44 3.04 4.86
C ASP A 65 19.12 3.82 4.92
N GLU A 66 19.06 4.80 5.82
CA GLU A 66 17.90 5.68 5.89
C GLU A 66 17.70 6.43 4.57
N THR A 67 16.44 6.53 4.14
CA THR A 67 16.07 7.45 3.06
C THR A 67 16.57 8.86 3.39
N PRO A 68 17.34 9.51 2.49
CA PRO A 68 17.91 10.84 2.73
C PRO A 68 16.89 11.86 3.24
N GLN A 69 17.31 12.66 4.22
CA GLN A 69 16.41 13.59 4.94
C GLN A 69 15.63 14.52 4.00
N PHE A 70 16.29 15.09 3.00
CA PHE A 70 15.65 16.05 2.09
C PHE A 70 14.47 15.44 1.30
N ILE A 71 14.48 14.12 1.04
CA ILE A 71 13.38 13.41 0.37
C ILE A 71 12.19 13.29 1.33
N ARG A 72 12.46 12.92 2.59
CA ARG A 72 11.43 12.81 3.62
C ARG A 72 10.77 14.17 3.89
N ASP A 73 11.57 15.22 3.95
CA ASP A 73 11.09 16.59 4.16
C ASP A 73 10.24 17.08 2.98
N ALA A 74 10.70 16.84 1.74
CA ALA A 74 9.94 17.21 0.54
C ALA A 74 8.59 16.47 0.46
N LEU A 75 8.56 15.18 0.82
CA LEU A 75 7.32 14.41 0.90
C LEU A 75 6.36 15.04 1.92
N VAL A 76 6.80 15.28 3.15
CA VAL A 76 5.97 15.86 4.21
C VAL A 76 5.44 17.24 3.80
N ALA A 77 6.29 18.08 3.23
CA ALA A 77 5.90 19.41 2.76
C ALA A 77 4.88 19.38 1.61
N SER A 78 4.84 18.30 0.81
CA SER A 78 3.93 18.16 -0.34
C SER A 78 2.52 17.68 0.03
N ILE A 79 2.31 17.17 1.25
CA ILE A 79 1.01 16.66 1.68
C ILE A 79 0.03 17.83 1.87
N SER A 80 -1.09 17.79 1.14
CA SER A 80 -2.19 18.75 1.26
C SER A 80 -3.50 18.05 1.64
N PRO A 81 -4.53 18.79 2.12
CA PRO A 81 -5.81 18.19 2.50
C PRO A 81 -6.53 17.46 1.35
N ALA A 82 -6.22 17.79 0.11
CA ALA A 82 -6.82 17.17 -1.07
C ALA A 82 -5.73 16.59 -1.99
N SER A 83 -5.67 15.27 -2.07
CA SER A 83 -4.78 14.57 -3.01
C SER A 83 -5.46 14.41 -4.36
N ARG A 84 -5.24 15.38 -5.26
CA ARG A 84 -5.76 15.34 -6.64
C ARG A 84 -4.84 14.51 -7.53
N TYR A 85 -5.42 13.91 -8.59
CA TYR A 85 -4.61 13.23 -9.59
C TYR A 85 -3.56 14.19 -10.20
N PRO A 86 -2.30 13.75 -10.33
CA PRO A 86 -1.27 14.56 -10.96
C PRO A 86 -1.63 14.80 -12.43
N THR A 87 -1.22 15.95 -12.96
CA THR A 87 -1.33 16.22 -14.40
C THR A 87 -0.37 15.32 -15.16
N ALA A 88 -0.82 14.72 -16.26
CA ALA A 88 0.07 14.00 -17.16
C ALA A 88 1.10 14.97 -17.77
N ALA A 89 2.34 14.50 -17.91
CA ALA A 89 3.42 15.20 -18.61
C ALA A 89 3.33 14.97 -20.12
#